data_AF-A0AAC9V7N7-F1
#
_entry.id   AF-A0AAC9V7N7-F1
#
_cell.length_a   1.000
_cell.length_b   1.000
_cell.length_c   1.000
_cell.angle_alpha   90.00
_cell.angle_beta   90.00
_cell.angle_gamma   90.00
#
_symmetry.space_group_name_H-M   'P 1'
#
loop_
_entity.id
_entity.type
_entity.pdbx_description
1 polymer ?
#
loop_
_entity_poly.entity_id
_entity_poly.type
_entity_poly.pdbx_seq_one_letter_code
_entity_poly.pdbx_strand_id
1 'polypeptide(L)'
;MSYQQQHLIIERDEKTMFEQSSVKNTPFVPPGKRLFLFHRGRFNMQRGHSRAAGLMDTTIENFIVCQRESAKGQRQEMLGKDLHGTILLLRNVIMPIFGSLEGFQLEYEFAGPGGYRFFADVYYEPLRMIIECDGYVPHVELMTRDRFSLDRQRLRCMALGGYLFVPFSRDELEKKPDSCKRSIYELLGRYDQSAGGMQRLDPRERELIRHAARGGLFTMTEAGLWLQVGKSAARRRVRKMMDDGWIVPEHIGKTRIHRYRLGEKGLQLLSERR
;
A
#
# COMPACT_ATOMS: atom_id res chain seq x y z
N MET A 1 2.03 4.66 23.17
CA MET A 1 1.78 6.03 23.72
C MET A 1 0.31 6.43 23.62
N SER A 2 -0.20 7.21 24.58
CA SER A 2 -1.58 7.70 24.49
C SER A 2 -1.68 8.78 23.40
N TYR A 3 -2.72 8.69 22.59
CA TYR A 3 -3.12 9.66 21.56
C TYR A 3 -3.24 11.12 22.06
N GLN A 4 -3.13 11.39 23.37
CA GLN A 4 -3.21 12.74 23.93
C GLN A 4 -2.04 13.66 23.56
N GLN A 5 -0.89 13.12 23.12
CA GLN A 5 0.29 13.94 22.81
C GLN A 5 0.42 14.33 21.33
N GLN A 6 -0.44 13.82 20.43
CA GLN A 6 -0.52 14.33 19.05
C GLN A 6 -1.20 15.72 19.00
N HIS A 7 -2.04 16.05 19.98
CA HIS A 7 -2.75 17.34 20.06
C HIS A 7 -1.85 18.55 20.34
N LEU A 8 -0.79 18.38 21.12
CA LEU A 8 0.13 19.46 21.49
C LEU A 8 0.99 19.97 20.31
N ILE A 9 1.03 19.22 19.20
CA ILE A 9 1.84 19.58 18.02
C ILE A 9 0.99 20.31 16.97
N ILE A 10 -0.31 19.99 16.85
CA ILE A 10 -1.20 20.62 15.85
C ILE A 10 -1.52 22.07 16.22
N GLU A 11 -1.69 22.39 17.51
CA GLU A 11 -1.97 23.77 17.96
C GLU A 11 -0.79 24.75 17.76
N ARG A 12 0.45 24.25 17.60
CA ARG A 12 1.62 25.12 17.37
C ARG A 12 1.77 25.57 15.91
N ASP A 13 1.19 24.85 14.95
CA ASP A 13 1.36 25.12 13.51
C ASP A 13 0.19 25.86 12.85
N GLU A 14 -0.97 25.96 13.51
CA GLU A 14 -2.12 26.74 12.98
C GLU A 14 -1.82 28.24 12.83
N LYS A 15 -0.83 28.77 13.57
CA LYS A 15 -0.43 30.19 13.48
C LYS A 15 0.55 30.50 12.34
N THR A 16 1.10 29.49 11.67
CA THR A 16 2.18 29.68 10.67
C THR A 16 1.81 29.22 9.26
N MET A 17 0.64 28.61 9.06
CA MET A 17 0.24 27.96 7.80
C MET A 17 -0.31 28.88 6.69
N PHE A 18 -0.30 30.21 6.89
CA PHE A 18 -0.74 31.18 5.88
C PHE A 18 0.41 31.80 5.08
N GLU A 19 1.42 31.02 4.69
CA GLU A 19 2.28 31.43 3.58
C GLU A 19 2.97 30.25 2.90
N GLN A 20 2.91 30.24 1.56
CA GLN A 20 3.68 29.42 0.62
C GLN A 20 3.11 28.03 0.25
N SER A 21 2.15 28.05 -0.68
CA SER A 21 1.78 26.90 -1.51
C SER A 21 2.69 26.76 -2.74
N SER A 22 3.50 25.72 -2.79
CA SER A 22 4.04 25.14 -4.04
C SER A 22 4.54 23.73 -3.79
N VAL A 23 3.67 22.72 -3.97
CA VAL A 23 4.05 21.30 -3.84
C VAL A 23 4.19 20.71 -5.23
N LYS A 24 5.44 20.35 -5.57
CA LYS A 24 5.78 19.61 -6.80
C LYS A 24 5.37 18.15 -6.64
N ASN A 25 4.45 17.68 -7.50
CA ASN A 25 4.13 16.26 -7.63
C ASN A 25 5.34 15.50 -8.22
N THR A 26 5.97 14.63 -7.43
CA THR A 26 6.97 13.69 -7.92
C THR A 26 6.29 12.41 -8.45
N PRO A 27 6.62 11.94 -9.66
CA PRO A 27 6.05 10.73 -10.22
C PRO A 27 6.61 9.46 -9.53
N PHE A 28 5.72 8.51 -9.27
CA PHE A 28 5.98 7.19 -8.72
C PHE A 28 6.84 6.33 -9.68
N VAL A 29 7.91 5.74 -9.17
CA VAL A 29 8.75 4.75 -9.87
C VAL A 29 8.69 3.45 -9.06
N PRO A 30 8.06 2.37 -9.56
CA PRO A 30 7.99 1.11 -8.83
C PRO A 30 9.37 0.42 -8.77
N PRO A 31 9.79 -0.11 -7.61
CA PRO A 31 11.02 -0.89 -7.49
C PRO A 31 10.93 -2.25 -8.22
N GLY A 32 12.10 -2.74 -8.64
CA GLY A 32 12.27 -3.96 -9.44
C GLY A 32 11.73 -5.23 -8.77
N LYS A 33 11.21 -6.12 -9.61
CA LYS A 33 10.50 -7.36 -9.27
C LYS A 33 11.35 -8.33 -8.44
N ARG A 34 10.83 -8.78 -7.28
CA ARG A 34 11.09 -10.12 -6.74
C ARG A 34 9.77 -10.85 -6.50
N LEU A 35 9.68 -12.03 -7.09
CA LEU A 35 8.54 -12.93 -7.04
C LEU A 35 8.57 -13.68 -5.70
N PHE A 36 7.57 -13.50 -4.83
CA PHE A 36 7.44 -14.27 -3.60
C PHE A 36 6.87 -15.67 -3.92
N LEU A 37 7.73 -16.69 -3.86
CA LEU A 37 7.33 -18.10 -3.84
C LEU A 37 7.13 -18.52 -2.38
N PHE A 38 5.89 -18.74 -1.96
CA PHE A 38 5.58 -19.30 -0.65
C PHE A 38 5.92 -20.80 -0.62
N HIS A 39 6.98 -21.17 0.09
CA HIS A 39 7.33 -22.58 0.34
C HIS A 39 6.75 -23.03 1.69
N ARG A 40 5.80 -23.98 1.66
CA ARG A 40 5.30 -24.68 2.86
C ARG A 40 6.26 -25.81 3.23
N GLY A 41 7.20 -25.56 4.14
CA GLY A 41 8.05 -26.59 4.75
C GLY A 41 7.66 -26.84 6.21
N ARG A 42 7.25 -28.06 6.57
CA ARG A 42 7.13 -28.50 7.97
C ARG A 42 8.53 -28.76 8.53
N PHE A 43 8.94 -28.04 9.59
CA PHE A 43 10.23 -28.23 10.27
C PHE A 43 10.05 -28.60 11.74
N ASN A 44 10.93 -29.46 12.23
CA ASN A 44 10.85 -30.18 13.51
C ASN A 44 11.13 -29.27 14.74
N MET A 45 10.35 -29.39 15.82
CA MET A 45 9.79 -28.22 16.51
C MET A 45 10.46 -27.72 17.80
N GLN A 46 11.45 -28.35 18.44
CA GLN A 46 11.76 -27.98 19.85
C GLN A 46 13.14 -27.34 20.16
N ARG A 47 14.18 -27.48 19.33
CA ARG A 47 15.48 -26.79 19.58
C ARG A 47 15.76 -25.57 18.69
N GLY A 48 15.03 -25.42 17.58
CA GLY A 48 15.20 -24.30 16.63
C GLY A 48 14.46 -23.01 17.02
N HIS A 49 13.42 -23.10 17.86
CA HIS A 49 12.54 -21.97 18.19
C HIS A 49 13.25 -20.84 18.95
N SER A 50 14.12 -21.17 19.92
CA SER A 50 14.83 -20.16 20.73
C SER A 50 15.83 -19.34 19.90
N ARG A 51 16.58 -19.97 18.98
CA ARG A 51 17.51 -19.27 18.09
C ARG A 51 16.80 -18.44 17.02
N ALA A 52 15.70 -18.97 16.46
CA ALA A 52 14.92 -18.24 15.47
C ALA A 52 14.22 -17.01 16.07
N ALA A 53 13.69 -17.12 17.29
CA ALA A 53 13.12 -15.99 18.01
C ALA A 53 14.17 -14.91 18.30
N GLY A 54 15.36 -15.29 18.77
CA GLY A 54 16.46 -14.33 18.98
C GLY A 54 16.89 -13.60 17.71
N LEU A 55 16.98 -14.30 16.57
CA LEU A 55 17.31 -13.68 15.29
C LEU A 55 16.23 -12.68 14.82
N MET A 56 14.96 -13.02 15.06
CA MET A 56 13.83 -12.15 14.72
C MET A 56 13.87 -10.86 15.54
N ASP A 57 14.07 -10.96 16.85
CA ASP A 57 14.15 -9.79 17.74
C ASP A 57 15.31 -8.86 17.33
N THR A 58 16.50 -9.42 17.05
CA THR A 58 17.63 -8.63 16.54
C THR A 58 17.33 -7.97 15.18
N THR A 59 16.59 -8.64 14.30
CA THR A 59 16.19 -8.07 13.00
C THR A 59 15.26 -6.87 13.20
N ILE A 60 14.30 -6.97 14.11
CA ILE A 60 13.37 -5.89 14.46
C ILE A 60 14.12 -4.71 15.09
N GLU A 61 15.03 -4.98 16.04
CA GLU A 61 15.84 -3.95 16.69
C GLU A 61 16.68 -3.16 15.69
N ASN A 62 17.42 -3.87 14.83
CA ASN A 62 18.23 -3.24 13.77
C ASN A 62 17.36 -2.42 12.80
N PHE A 63 16.19 -2.94 12.42
CA PHE A 63 15.26 -2.22 11.58
C PHE A 63 14.81 -0.91 12.23
N ILE A 64 14.42 -0.93 13.51
CA ILE A 64 14.01 0.28 14.25
C ILE A 64 15.14 1.31 14.31
N VAL A 65 16.39 0.87 14.55
CA VAL A 65 17.56 1.74 14.52
C VAL A 65 17.69 2.42 13.14
N CYS A 66 17.64 1.65 12.05
CA CYS A 66 17.70 2.21 10.70
C CYS A 66 16.55 3.19 10.40
N GLN A 67 15.34 2.91 10.89
CA GLN A 67 14.19 3.80 10.73
C GLN A 67 14.42 5.14 11.46
N ARG A 68 14.99 5.11 12.67
CA ARG A 68 15.33 6.30 13.47
C ARG A 68 16.42 7.15 12.83
N GLU A 69 17.50 6.52 12.37
CA GLU A 69 18.64 7.21 11.77
C GLU A 69 18.29 7.87 10.43
N SER A 70 17.38 7.27 9.67
CA SER A 70 16.93 7.81 8.38
C SER A 70 15.83 8.89 8.51
N ALA A 71 15.19 9.00 9.67
CA ALA A 71 14.09 9.93 9.88
C ALA A 71 14.55 11.37 10.17
N LYS A 72 13.71 12.34 9.82
CA LYS A 72 13.90 13.77 10.11
C LYS A 72 12.58 14.39 10.56
N GLY A 73 12.66 15.52 11.27
CA GLY A 73 11.49 16.30 11.69
C GLY A 73 10.53 15.50 12.57
N GLN A 74 9.23 15.71 12.39
CA GLN A 74 8.20 15.12 13.23
C GLN A 74 8.20 13.58 13.18
N ARG A 75 8.57 12.96 12.05
CA ARG A 75 8.74 11.50 11.96
C ARG A 75 9.81 10.98 12.93
N GLN A 76 10.92 11.70 13.07
CA GLN A 76 11.99 11.34 13.99
C GLN A 76 11.51 11.42 15.44
N GLU A 77 10.73 12.46 15.76
CA GLU A 77 10.10 12.60 17.08
C GLU A 77 9.13 11.45 17.37
N MET A 78 8.34 11.02 16.39
CA MET A 78 7.45 9.86 16.52
C MET A 78 8.22 8.55 16.69
N LEU A 79 9.39 8.39 16.07
CA LEU A 79 10.21 7.18 16.25
C LEU A 79 10.99 7.17 17.57
N GLY A 80 11.23 8.33 18.18
CA GLY A 80 11.87 8.48 19.50
C GLY A 80 10.95 8.14 20.67
N LYS A 81 9.66 7.93 20.40
CA LYS A 81 8.60 7.63 21.35
C LYS A 81 8.54 6.14 21.71
N ASP A 82 7.60 5.79 22.60
CA ASP A 82 7.31 4.40 22.95
C ASP A 82 6.59 3.68 21.79
N LEU A 83 7.33 2.75 21.17
CA LEU A 83 6.92 1.92 20.03
C LEU A 83 6.39 0.54 20.44
N HIS A 84 5.95 0.33 21.69
CA HIS A 84 5.55 -1.00 22.15
C HIS A 84 4.48 -1.66 21.27
N GLY A 85 3.45 -0.90 20.84
CA GLY A 85 2.42 -1.39 19.92
C GLY A 85 2.99 -1.77 18.55
N THR A 86 3.84 -0.92 17.99
CA THR A 86 4.55 -1.16 16.73
C THR A 86 5.46 -2.39 16.80
N ILE A 87 6.17 -2.59 17.92
CA ILE A 87 7.01 -3.77 18.15
C ILE A 87 6.16 -5.04 18.22
N LEU A 88 5.00 -4.99 18.89
CA LEU A 88 4.04 -6.11 18.90
C LEU A 88 3.54 -6.44 17.49
N LEU A 89 3.21 -5.44 16.67
CA LEU A 89 2.86 -5.64 15.26
C LEU A 89 3.97 -6.34 14.48
N LEU A 90 5.20 -5.82 14.59
CA LEU A 90 6.35 -6.37 13.87
C LEU A 90 6.62 -7.82 14.27
N ARG A 91 6.63 -8.10 15.57
CA ARG A 91 6.95 -9.41 16.13
C ARG A 91 5.86 -10.45 15.89
N ASN A 92 4.60 -10.12 16.17
CA ASN A 92 3.53 -11.10 16.24
C ASN A 92 2.78 -11.28 14.91
N VAL A 93 2.85 -10.28 14.02
CA VAL A 93 2.08 -10.27 12.77
C VAL A 93 2.99 -10.16 11.55
N ILE A 94 3.81 -9.11 11.45
CA ILE A 94 4.54 -8.81 10.20
C ILE A 94 5.65 -9.85 9.94
N MET A 95 6.59 -10.02 10.87
CA MET A 95 7.71 -10.96 10.68
C MET A 95 7.23 -12.40 10.41
N PRO A 96 6.22 -12.94 11.13
CA PRO A 96 5.68 -14.27 10.84
C PRO A 96 5.04 -14.43 9.45
N ILE A 97 4.47 -13.36 8.89
CA ILE A 97 3.77 -13.41 7.58
C ILE A 97 4.73 -13.18 6.42
N PHE A 98 5.55 -12.12 6.52
CA PHE A 98 6.37 -11.64 5.42
C PHE A 98 7.78 -12.21 5.44
N GLY A 99 8.29 -12.62 6.61
CA GLY A 99 9.64 -13.17 6.78
C GLY A 99 10.77 -12.15 6.63
N SER A 100 10.47 -10.91 6.23
CA SER A 100 11.40 -9.78 6.16
C SER A 100 10.66 -8.47 6.41
N LEU A 101 11.44 -7.39 6.65
CA LEU A 101 10.94 -6.02 6.80
C LEU A 101 11.23 -5.17 5.55
N GLU A 102 11.51 -5.81 4.41
CA GLU A 102 11.72 -5.13 3.14
C GLU A 102 10.42 -4.47 2.66
N GLY A 103 10.49 -3.20 2.27
CA GLY A 103 9.32 -2.42 1.84
C GLY A 103 8.47 -1.87 3.00
N PHE A 104 8.86 -2.12 4.26
CA PHE A 104 8.19 -1.55 5.43
C PHE A 104 8.83 -0.23 5.88
N GLN A 105 8.00 0.68 6.37
CA GLN A 105 8.41 1.94 6.99
C GLN A 105 7.62 2.14 8.28
N LEU A 106 8.28 2.61 9.34
CA LEU A 106 7.63 2.95 10.61
C LEU A 106 7.30 4.43 10.67
N GLU A 107 6.24 4.80 11.40
CA GLU A 107 5.81 6.18 11.57
C GLU A 107 5.75 6.91 10.22
N TYR A 108 5.08 6.28 9.25
CA TYR A 108 5.03 6.79 7.88
C TYR A 108 4.13 8.01 7.82
N GLU A 109 4.68 9.12 7.36
CA GLU A 109 3.93 10.36 7.18
C GLU A 109 3.06 10.29 5.93
N PHE A 110 1.76 10.54 6.08
CA PHE A 110 0.83 10.70 4.97
C PHE A 110 0.07 12.02 5.07
N ALA A 111 -0.13 12.65 3.92
CA ALA A 111 -0.83 13.92 3.80
C ALA A 111 -2.28 13.72 3.33
N GLY A 112 -3.18 14.47 3.94
CA GLY A 112 -4.58 14.57 3.56
C GLY A 112 -4.91 15.87 2.81
N PRO A 113 -6.10 15.96 2.21
CA PRO A 113 -6.63 17.22 1.68
C PRO A 113 -6.65 18.30 2.75
N GLY A 114 -6.30 19.55 2.39
CA GLY A 114 -6.30 20.67 3.35
C GLY A 114 -5.05 20.75 4.24
N GLY A 115 -3.97 20.03 3.92
CA GLY A 115 -2.68 20.16 4.60
C GLY A 115 -2.51 19.33 5.86
N TYR A 116 -3.52 18.53 6.24
CA TYR A 116 -3.41 17.59 7.36
C TYR A 116 -2.27 16.60 7.12
N ARG A 117 -1.45 16.37 8.15
CA ARG A 117 -0.38 15.38 8.17
C ARG A 117 -0.60 14.43 9.33
N PHE A 118 -0.49 13.15 9.07
CA PHE A 118 -0.65 12.08 10.05
C PHE A 118 0.49 11.06 9.90
N PHE A 119 0.72 10.28 10.95
CA PHE A 119 1.74 9.23 10.96
C PHE A 119 1.04 7.89 11.18
N ALA A 120 1.51 6.88 10.45
CA ALA A 120 1.03 5.52 10.55
C ALA A 120 2.08 4.63 11.22
N ASP A 121 1.68 3.78 12.17
CA ASP A 121 2.60 2.91 12.92
C ASP A 121 3.49 2.09 11.97
N VAL A 122 2.86 1.40 11.01
CA VAL A 122 3.55 0.64 9.97
C VAL A 122 2.93 0.87 8.60
N TYR A 123 3.77 1.19 7.61
CA TYR A 123 3.40 1.27 6.20
C TYR A 123 4.15 0.23 5.38
N TYR A 124 3.44 -0.49 4.51
CA TYR A 124 3.99 -1.41 3.52
C TYR A 124 3.81 -0.83 2.12
N GLU A 125 4.93 -0.43 1.52
CA GLU A 125 4.97 0.29 0.24
C GLU A 125 4.33 -0.47 -0.93
N PRO A 126 4.61 -1.77 -1.14
CA PRO A 126 4.14 -2.49 -2.33
C PRO A 126 2.62 -2.53 -2.49
N LEU A 127 1.87 -2.45 -1.40
CA LEU A 127 0.40 -2.45 -1.41
C LEU A 127 -0.22 -1.13 -0.93
N ARG A 128 0.61 -0.12 -0.63
CA ARG A 128 0.18 1.10 0.07
C ARG A 128 -0.66 0.78 1.31
N MET A 129 -0.23 -0.22 2.08
CA MET A 129 -0.97 -0.73 3.22
C MET A 129 -0.49 -0.07 4.50
N ILE A 130 -1.43 0.44 5.29
CA ILE A 130 -1.21 0.97 6.63
C ILE A 130 -1.73 -0.07 7.62
N ILE A 131 -0.87 -0.47 8.56
CA ILE A 131 -1.22 -1.38 9.66
C ILE A 131 -1.00 -0.62 10.97
N GLU A 132 -2.04 -0.49 11.78
CA GLU A 132 -2.01 0.28 13.03
C GLU A 132 -2.23 -0.60 14.25
N CYS A 133 -1.60 -0.24 15.37
CA CYS A 133 -1.87 -0.78 16.69
C CYS A 133 -2.60 0.27 17.53
N ASP A 134 -3.92 0.24 17.48
CA ASP A 134 -4.74 1.09 18.32
C ASP A 134 -4.76 0.59 19.77
N GLY A 135 -4.29 1.43 20.68
CA GLY A 135 -4.45 1.20 22.10
C GLY A 135 -5.89 1.41 22.52
N TYR A 136 -6.49 0.44 23.24
CA TYR A 136 -7.71 0.71 24.01
C TYR A 136 -7.32 1.56 25.23
N VAL A 137 -7.70 2.84 25.21
CA VAL A 137 -7.51 3.71 26.37
C VAL A 137 -8.86 3.83 27.07
N PRO A 138 -8.97 3.58 28.41
CA PRO A 138 -10.20 3.79 29.17
C PRO A 138 -10.80 5.19 29.01
N HIS A 139 -9.99 6.14 28.52
CA HIS A 139 -10.34 7.52 28.22
C HIS A 139 -11.03 7.73 26.86
N VAL A 140 -11.56 6.71 26.18
CA VAL A 140 -12.48 6.95 25.03
C VAL A 140 -13.65 7.84 25.48
N GLU A 141 -14.10 7.69 26.72
CA GLU A 141 -15.11 8.55 27.35
C GLU A 141 -14.61 9.98 27.64
N LEU A 142 -13.30 10.17 27.84
CA LEU A 142 -12.66 11.49 28.05
C LEU A 142 -12.10 12.10 26.75
N MET A 143 -12.41 11.51 25.59
CA MET A 143 -11.97 12.04 24.31
C MET A 143 -12.72 13.35 24.02
N THR A 144 -11.96 14.42 23.72
CA THR A 144 -12.55 15.69 23.31
C THR A 144 -13.22 15.56 21.94
N ARG A 145 -14.22 16.41 21.67
CA ARG A 145 -14.91 16.45 20.36
C ARG A 145 -13.96 16.72 19.20
N ASP A 146 -12.95 17.55 19.42
CA ASP A 146 -11.95 17.89 18.40
C ASP A 146 -11.06 16.70 18.09
N ARG A 147 -10.63 15.97 19.11
CA ARG A 147 -9.84 14.75 18.93
C ARG A 147 -10.61 13.68 18.18
N PHE A 148 -11.87 13.47 18.54
CA PHE A 148 -12.73 12.55 17.80
C PHE A 148 -12.85 12.96 16.32
N SER A 149 -13.06 14.25 16.06
CA SER A 149 -13.14 14.79 14.70
C SER A 149 -11.84 14.62 13.92
N LEU A 150 -10.69 14.77 14.59
CA LEU A 150 -9.37 14.55 14.02
C LEU A 150 -9.12 13.08 13.68
N ASP A 151 -9.53 12.15 14.55
CA ASP A 151 -9.46 10.71 14.24
C ASP A 151 -10.35 10.37 13.03
N ARG A 152 -11.55 10.96 12.93
CA ARG A 152 -12.38 10.81 11.72
C ARG A 152 -11.70 11.41 10.49
N GLN A 153 -11.03 12.54 10.62
CA GLN A 153 -10.27 13.16 9.53
C GLN A 153 -9.11 12.25 9.08
N ARG A 154 -8.35 11.67 10.01
CA ARG A 154 -7.26 10.72 9.72
C ARG A 154 -7.77 9.54 8.88
N LEU A 155 -8.88 8.91 9.30
CA LEU A 155 -9.49 7.81 8.55
C LEU A 155 -9.92 8.23 7.13
N ARG A 156 -10.53 9.41 6.97
CA ARG A 156 -10.88 9.95 5.66
C ARG A 156 -9.65 10.20 4.80
N CYS A 157 -8.58 10.75 5.36
CA CYS A 157 -7.33 10.98 4.63
C CYS A 157 -6.72 9.67 4.13
N MET A 158 -6.75 8.60 4.93
CA MET A 158 -6.30 7.28 4.50
C MET A 158 -7.16 6.71 3.37
N ALA A 159 -8.50 6.81 3.51
CA ALA A 159 -9.42 6.35 2.48
C ALA A 159 -9.25 7.10 1.15
N LEU A 160 -9.19 8.43 1.20
CA LEU A 160 -9.00 9.27 0.00
C LEU A 160 -7.60 9.09 -0.62
N GLY A 161 -6.58 8.81 0.21
CA GLY A 161 -5.22 8.50 -0.23
C GLY A 161 -5.06 7.10 -0.85
N GLY A 162 -6.14 6.31 -0.88
CA GLY A 162 -6.16 4.95 -1.43
C GLY A 162 -5.29 3.98 -0.63
N TYR A 163 -5.12 4.22 0.67
CA TYR A 163 -4.38 3.33 1.55
C TYR A 163 -5.24 2.14 1.94
N LEU A 164 -4.62 0.97 1.93
CA LEU A 164 -5.23 -0.22 2.49
C LEU A 164 -5.07 -0.18 4.01
N PHE A 165 -6.15 0.14 4.72
CA PHE A 165 -6.10 0.41 6.15
C PHE A 165 -6.47 -0.83 6.98
N VAL A 166 -5.58 -1.26 7.87
CA VAL A 166 -5.75 -2.44 8.73
C VAL A 166 -5.47 -2.07 10.19
N PRO A 167 -6.48 -1.63 10.95
CA PRO A 167 -6.33 -1.37 12.36
C PRO A 167 -6.42 -2.68 13.17
N PHE A 168 -5.56 -2.82 14.16
CA PHE A 168 -5.64 -3.85 15.20
C PHE A 168 -5.65 -3.20 16.57
N SER A 169 -6.41 -3.77 17.50
CA SER A 169 -6.23 -3.41 18.90
C SER A 169 -4.98 -4.08 19.48
N ARG A 170 -4.36 -3.44 20.48
CA ARG A 170 -3.25 -4.08 21.24
C ARG A 170 -3.63 -5.44 21.80
N ASP A 171 -4.84 -5.56 22.35
CA ASP A 171 -5.36 -6.80 22.91
C ASP A 171 -5.43 -7.93 21.88
N GLU A 172 -5.78 -7.63 20.62
CA GLU A 172 -5.77 -8.61 19.55
C GLU A 172 -4.35 -9.07 19.22
N LEU A 173 -3.38 -8.15 19.17
CA LEU A 173 -1.99 -8.47 18.87
C LEU A 173 -1.33 -9.34 19.94
N GLU A 174 -1.72 -9.14 21.21
CA GLU A 174 -1.20 -9.92 22.35
C GLU A 174 -1.92 -11.25 22.51
N LYS A 175 -3.26 -11.24 22.52
CA LYS A 175 -4.08 -12.38 22.94
C LYS A 175 -4.56 -13.24 21.76
N LYS A 176 -4.62 -12.66 20.56
CA LYS A 176 -5.19 -13.31 19.36
C LYS A 176 -4.32 -13.11 18.08
N PRO A 177 -2.99 -13.23 18.14
CA PRO A 177 -2.12 -12.91 17.00
C PRO A 177 -2.41 -13.77 15.75
N ASP A 178 -2.87 -15.02 15.91
CA ASP A 178 -3.28 -15.86 14.78
C ASP A 178 -4.47 -15.30 14.00
N SER A 179 -5.40 -14.63 14.69
CA SER A 179 -6.52 -13.95 14.04
C SER A 179 -6.03 -12.74 13.24
N CYS A 180 -5.14 -11.93 13.81
CA CYS A 180 -4.55 -10.79 13.10
C CYS A 180 -3.79 -11.25 11.85
N LYS A 181 -2.99 -12.32 11.95
CA LYS A 181 -2.27 -12.90 10.81
C LYS A 181 -3.23 -13.38 9.73
N ARG A 182 -4.32 -14.04 10.11
CA ARG A 182 -5.34 -14.49 9.16
C ARG A 182 -5.98 -13.33 8.38
N SER A 183 -6.32 -12.23 9.06
CA SER A 183 -6.88 -11.04 8.39
C SER A 183 -5.92 -10.48 7.34
N ILE A 184 -4.62 -10.43 7.65
CA ILE A 184 -3.59 -10.01 6.67
C ILE A 184 -3.47 -11.02 5.53
N TYR A 185 -3.44 -12.33 5.79
CA TYR A 185 -3.40 -13.34 4.71
C TYR A 185 -4.60 -13.26 3.77
N GLU A 186 -5.81 -13.08 4.31
CA GLU A 186 -7.02 -12.94 3.50
C GLU A 186 -6.94 -11.68 2.63
N LEU A 187 -6.40 -10.59 3.18
CA LEU A 187 -6.18 -9.35 2.47
C LEU A 187 -5.14 -9.51 1.35
N LEU A 188 -3.99 -10.10 1.65
CA LEU A 188 -2.95 -10.41 0.66
C LEU A 188 -3.50 -11.33 -0.44
N GLY A 189 -4.32 -12.33 -0.09
CA GLY A 189 -4.95 -13.23 -1.05
C GLY A 189 -5.93 -12.52 -1.99
N ARG A 190 -6.71 -11.55 -1.50
CA ARG A 190 -7.59 -10.72 -2.34
C ARG A 190 -6.78 -9.81 -3.25
N TYR A 191 -5.70 -9.23 -2.72
CA TYR A 191 -4.81 -8.39 -3.50
C TYR A 191 -4.06 -9.18 -4.56
N ASP A 192 -3.60 -10.40 -4.31
CA ASP A 192 -2.95 -11.22 -5.33
C ASP A 192 -3.92 -11.61 -6.46
N GLN A 193 -5.16 -11.95 -6.10
CA GLN A 193 -6.25 -12.19 -7.07
C GLN A 193 -6.55 -10.94 -7.91
N SER A 194 -6.59 -9.76 -7.28
CA SER A 194 -6.85 -8.46 -7.96
C SER A 194 -5.62 -7.89 -8.69
N ALA A 195 -4.40 -8.22 -8.23
CA ALA A 195 -3.11 -7.76 -8.75
C ALA A 195 -2.59 -8.64 -9.89
N GLY A 196 -3.27 -9.76 -10.18
CA GLY A 196 -3.05 -10.54 -11.39
C GLY A 196 -3.14 -9.69 -12.67
N GLY A 197 -3.80 -8.52 -12.59
CA GLY A 197 -4.08 -7.70 -13.75
C GLY A 197 -3.58 -6.25 -13.78
N MET A 198 -4.29 -5.37 -13.07
CA MET A 198 -4.25 -3.92 -13.33
C MET A 198 -3.05 -3.21 -12.72
N GLN A 199 -2.51 -3.70 -11.60
CA GLN A 199 -1.35 -3.05 -10.95
C GLN A 199 -0.02 -3.32 -11.67
N ARG A 200 0.04 -4.35 -12.53
CA ARG A 200 1.19 -4.61 -13.42
C ARG A 200 1.23 -3.67 -14.63
N LEU A 201 0.12 -2.97 -14.90
CA LEU A 201 -0.03 -2.10 -16.06
C LEU A 201 0.36 -0.67 -15.71
N ASP A 202 1.18 -0.08 -16.58
CA ASP A 202 1.52 1.33 -16.54
C ASP A 202 0.24 2.19 -16.55
N PRO A 203 0.18 3.35 -15.86
CA PRO A 203 -1.00 4.21 -15.84
C PRO A 203 -1.63 4.47 -17.21
N ARG A 204 -0.81 4.59 -18.26
CA ARG A 204 -1.28 4.81 -19.64
C ARG A 204 -1.91 3.54 -20.23
N GLU A 205 -1.35 2.37 -19.93
CA GLU A 205 -1.92 1.07 -20.35
C GLU A 205 -3.28 0.84 -19.68
N ARG A 206 -3.42 1.24 -18.41
CA ARG A 206 -4.70 1.23 -17.68
C ARG A 206 -5.73 2.16 -18.31
N GLU A 207 -5.30 3.33 -18.78
CA GLU A 207 -6.17 4.29 -19.48
C GLU A 207 -6.66 3.73 -20.82
N LEU A 208 -5.75 3.12 -21.60
CA LEU A 208 -6.12 2.45 -22.85
C LEU A 208 -7.19 1.38 -22.61
N ILE A 209 -7.04 0.54 -21.57
CA ILE A 209 -8.04 -0.47 -21.22
C ILE A 209 -9.38 0.17 -20.86
N ARG A 210 -9.37 1.28 -20.09
CA ARG A 210 -10.60 2.01 -19.73
C ARG A 210 -11.29 2.63 -20.93
N HIS A 211 -10.56 3.14 -21.92
CA HIS A 211 -11.14 3.61 -23.16
C HIS A 211 -11.69 2.47 -24.02
N ALA A 212 -10.93 1.37 -24.18
CA ALA A 212 -11.37 0.20 -24.91
C ALA A 212 -12.62 -0.46 -24.28
N ALA A 213 -12.74 -0.42 -22.96
CA ALA A 213 -13.93 -0.87 -22.22
C ALA A 213 -15.21 -0.12 -22.60
N ARG A 214 -15.08 1.18 -22.90
CA ARG A 214 -16.21 2.06 -23.24
C ARG A 214 -16.55 2.01 -24.74
N GLY A 215 -15.55 1.84 -25.60
CA GLY A 215 -15.68 1.91 -27.06
C GLY A 215 -15.68 0.57 -27.80
N GLY A 216 -15.37 -0.54 -27.13
CA GLY A 216 -15.31 -1.88 -27.70
C GLY A 216 -14.11 -2.13 -28.61
N LEU A 217 -14.08 -1.49 -29.79
CA LEU A 217 -13.04 -1.62 -30.80
C LEU A 217 -12.22 -0.32 -30.91
N PHE A 218 -10.92 -0.45 -31.14
CA PHE A 218 -10.04 0.70 -31.37
C PHE A 218 -8.93 0.41 -32.37
N THR A 219 -8.42 1.46 -33.00
CA THR A 219 -7.33 1.44 -33.97
C THR A 219 -5.98 1.74 -33.30
N MET A 220 -4.87 1.46 -33.99
CA MET A 220 -3.54 1.84 -33.51
C MET A 220 -3.38 3.37 -33.36
N THR A 221 -4.13 4.16 -34.12
CA THR A 221 -4.14 5.63 -34.01
C THR A 221 -4.77 6.07 -32.70
N GLU A 222 -5.94 5.51 -32.36
CA GLU A 222 -6.62 5.77 -31.08
C GLU A 222 -5.80 5.25 -29.90
N ALA A 223 -5.16 4.08 -30.03
CA ALA A 223 -4.23 3.57 -29.03
C ALA A 223 -3.08 4.55 -28.76
N GLY A 224 -2.49 5.15 -29.80
CA GLY A 224 -1.45 6.16 -29.66
C GLY A 224 -1.94 7.42 -28.95
N LEU A 225 -3.16 7.86 -29.27
CA LEU A 225 -3.81 9.00 -28.63
C LEU A 225 -4.02 8.76 -27.13
N TRP A 226 -4.62 7.62 -26.77
CA TRP A 226 -4.93 7.29 -25.36
C TRP A 226 -3.68 6.98 -24.53
N LEU A 227 -2.65 6.37 -25.13
CA LEU A 227 -1.37 6.15 -24.48
C LEU A 227 -0.52 7.42 -24.36
N GLN A 228 -0.87 8.48 -25.09
CA GLN A 228 -0.09 9.72 -25.24
C GLN A 228 1.36 9.45 -25.66
N VAL A 229 1.54 8.63 -26.70
CA VAL A 229 2.87 8.28 -27.25
C VAL A 229 2.85 8.28 -28.77
N GLY A 230 4.03 8.48 -29.38
CA GLY A 230 4.19 8.38 -30.82
C GLY A 230 3.93 6.97 -31.38
N LYS A 231 3.64 6.89 -32.68
CA LYS A 231 3.20 5.68 -33.41
C LYS A 231 4.07 4.43 -33.15
N SER A 232 5.39 4.59 -33.12
CA SER A 232 6.32 3.48 -32.89
C SER A 232 6.28 2.96 -31.45
N ALA A 233 6.11 3.85 -30.46
CA ALA A 233 5.96 3.46 -29.06
C ALA A 233 4.59 2.83 -28.78
N ALA A 234 3.53 3.36 -29.39
CA ALA A 234 2.18 2.79 -29.33
C ALA A 234 2.18 1.34 -29.83
N ARG A 235 2.78 1.07 -31.00
CA ARG A 235 2.88 -0.29 -31.55
C ARG A 235 3.61 -1.25 -30.62
N ARG A 236 4.75 -0.85 -30.04
CA ARG A 236 5.49 -1.71 -29.10
C ARG A 236 4.64 -2.03 -27.88
N ARG A 237 3.96 -1.03 -27.33
CA ARG A 237 3.15 -1.18 -26.12
C ARG A 237 1.91 -2.03 -26.36
N VAL A 238 1.18 -1.79 -27.44
CA VAL A 238 0.04 -2.63 -27.84
C VAL A 238 0.48 -4.06 -28.13
N ARG A 239 1.63 -4.28 -28.79
CA ARG A 239 2.15 -5.64 -29.02
C ARG A 239 2.42 -6.37 -27.70
N LYS A 240 3.14 -5.75 -26.78
CA LYS A 240 3.38 -6.31 -25.45
C LYS A 240 2.06 -6.63 -24.73
N MET A 241 1.10 -5.70 -24.76
CA MET A 241 -0.22 -5.92 -24.16
C MET A 241 -1.02 -7.05 -24.84
N MET A 242 -0.81 -7.31 -26.12
CA MET A 242 -1.37 -8.49 -26.79
C MET A 242 -0.69 -9.78 -26.35
N ASP A 243 0.64 -9.80 -26.27
CA ASP A 243 1.42 -10.95 -25.81
C ASP A 243 1.03 -11.33 -24.37
N ASP A 244 0.71 -10.33 -23.55
CA ASP A 244 0.25 -10.48 -22.18
C ASP A 244 -1.24 -10.82 -22.06
N GLY A 245 -2.02 -10.81 -23.16
CA GLY A 245 -3.44 -11.16 -23.22
C GLY A 245 -4.43 -10.05 -22.79
N TRP A 246 -3.97 -8.81 -22.66
CA TRP A 246 -4.79 -7.64 -22.32
C TRP A 246 -5.68 -7.18 -23.48
N ILE A 247 -5.15 -7.29 -24.68
CA ILE A 247 -5.75 -6.81 -25.93
C ILE A 247 -5.66 -7.96 -26.94
N VAL A 248 -6.64 -8.09 -27.79
CA VAL A 248 -6.59 -9.03 -28.92
C VAL A 248 -6.94 -8.30 -30.22
N PRO A 249 -6.39 -8.72 -31.37
CA PRO A 249 -6.85 -8.21 -32.65
C PRO A 249 -8.32 -8.60 -32.87
N GLU A 250 -9.07 -7.76 -33.57
CA GLU A 250 -10.47 -8.04 -33.93
C GLU A 250 -10.59 -9.34 -34.76
N HIS A 251 -9.62 -9.57 -35.64
CA HIS A 251 -9.58 -10.73 -36.54
C HIS A 251 -8.20 -11.40 -36.48
N ILE A 252 -8.18 -12.73 -36.54
CA ILE A 252 -6.96 -13.56 -36.60
C ILE A 252 -6.79 -14.00 -38.06
N GLY A 253 -5.71 -13.59 -38.73
CA GLY A 253 -5.45 -13.94 -40.14
C GLY A 253 -4.16 -13.34 -40.70
N LYS A 254 -3.85 -13.65 -41.97
CA LYS A 254 -2.69 -13.11 -42.71
C LYS A 254 -2.87 -11.66 -43.20
N THR A 255 -4.05 -11.09 -43.00
CA THR A 255 -4.38 -9.70 -43.33
C THR A 255 -3.86 -8.74 -42.26
N ARG A 256 -3.60 -7.50 -42.68
CA ARG A 256 -3.12 -6.43 -41.79
C ARG A 256 -4.16 -6.17 -40.68
N ILE A 257 -3.72 -6.15 -39.43
CA ILE A 257 -4.59 -5.86 -38.28
C ILE A 257 -4.91 -4.36 -38.29
N HIS A 258 -6.20 -4.02 -38.37
CA HIS A 258 -6.68 -2.64 -38.38
C HIS A 258 -7.34 -2.22 -37.05
N ARG A 259 -7.91 -3.16 -36.31
CA ARG A 259 -8.64 -2.91 -35.06
C ARG A 259 -8.32 -3.95 -33.99
N TYR A 260 -8.48 -3.52 -32.75
CA TYR A 260 -8.19 -4.24 -31.52
C TYR A 260 -9.38 -4.15 -30.57
N ARG A 261 -9.54 -5.14 -29.69
CA ARG A 261 -10.52 -5.16 -28.60
C ARG A 261 -9.88 -5.64 -27.32
N LEU A 262 -10.60 -5.53 -26.20
CA LEU A 262 -10.17 -6.13 -24.95
C LEU A 262 -10.07 -7.66 -25.08
N GLY A 263 -8.95 -8.19 -24.58
CA GLY A 263 -8.76 -9.62 -24.33
C GLY A 263 -9.45 -10.04 -23.05
N GLU A 264 -9.43 -11.36 -22.78
CA GLU A 264 -10.10 -11.96 -21.63
C GLU A 264 -9.65 -11.34 -20.29
N LYS A 265 -8.34 -11.10 -20.10
CA LYS A 265 -7.81 -10.44 -18.90
C LYS A 265 -8.34 -9.00 -18.74
N GLY A 266 -8.46 -8.27 -19.84
CA GLY A 266 -9.01 -6.91 -19.83
C GLY A 266 -10.50 -6.89 -19.46
N LEU A 267 -11.25 -7.92 -19.86
CA LEU A 267 -12.67 -8.06 -19.56
C LEU A 267 -12.91 -8.51 -18.11
N GLN A 268 -12.17 -9.51 -17.62
CA GLN A 268 -12.25 -9.98 -16.23
C GLN A 268 -12.05 -8.84 -15.24
N LEU A 269 -11.04 -8.01 -15.49
CA LEU A 269 -10.74 -6.85 -14.66
C LEU A 269 -11.91 -5.84 -14.55
N LEU A 270 -12.69 -5.67 -15.61
CA LEU A 270 -13.85 -4.77 -15.59
C LEU A 270 -15.05 -5.38 -14.87
N SER A 271 -15.16 -6.72 -14.86
CA SER A 271 -16.22 -7.43 -14.15
C SER A 271 -16.03 -7.44 -12.62
N GLU A 272 -14.78 -7.39 -12.15
CA GLU A 272 -14.42 -7.32 -10.72
C GLU A 272 -14.77 -5.99 -10.03
N ARG A 273 -15.29 -5.01 -10.79
CA ARG A 273 -15.73 -3.70 -10.28
C ARG A 273 -17.26 -3.53 -10.21
N ARG A 274 -18.04 -4.54 -10.57
CA ARG A 274 -19.51 -4.51 -10.46
C ARG A 274 -19.99 -5.15 -9.17
#